data_AF-A0A6I0LBG7-F1
#
_entry.id   AF-A0A6I0LBG7-F1
#
_cell.length_a   1.000
_cell.length_b   1.000
_cell.length_c   1.000
_cell.angle_alpha   90.00
_cell.angle_beta   90.00
_cell.angle_gamma   90.00
#
_symmetry.space_group_name_H-M   'P 1'
#
loop_
_entity.id
_entity.type
_entity.pdbx_description
1 polymer ?
#
loop_
_entity_poly.entity_id
_entity_poly.type
_entity_poly.pdbx_seq_one_letter_code
_entity_poly.pdbx_strand_id
1 'polypeptide(L)'
;MKTLDQIIRYTSQCRFPDNDWQKVLAYCRERFKGGKIHKALSPISESSYDQFVSWLDSGFGSGDLVSYGKTMGVIGDCTPKVTTLIAYCDYEGNLIVKKMNVQNVLRLKRLDDERSRELKKKIYERGFDIVARNAKLSELYIPKKNFYVTLGDSEYGDLSVGIYLESNGCSHHFSAFLNKNGKLEMDCWIEIECTPFRPATEKDIQRLHQATSNAGWSFNGRTNTFIKMPKRGHNNVYWYMNDRFEIVLDKDNGSKKHTERYDAGNYFLDNTEALLFMKEVRNMRNGGV
;
A
#
# COMPACT_ATOMS: atom_id res chain seq x y z
N MET A 1 -20.68 0.11 -3.61
CA MET A 1 -20.36 -1.23 -4.16
C MET A 1 -19.40 -1.93 -3.21
N LYS A 2 -19.49 -3.26 -3.03
CA LYS A 2 -18.66 -4.01 -2.06
C LYS A 2 -17.29 -4.39 -2.62
N THR A 3 -16.25 -4.19 -1.82
CA THR A 3 -14.87 -4.54 -2.18
C THR A 3 -14.65 -6.07 -2.18
N LEU A 4 -13.58 -6.52 -2.84
CA LEU A 4 -13.20 -7.93 -2.82
C LEU A 4 -12.93 -8.43 -1.39
N ASP A 5 -12.30 -7.61 -0.55
CA ASP A 5 -12.05 -7.95 0.86
C ASP A 5 -13.34 -8.11 1.66
N GLN A 6 -14.34 -7.26 1.41
CA GLN A 6 -15.67 -7.39 2.03
C GLN A 6 -16.37 -8.67 1.58
N ILE A 7 -16.25 -9.04 0.30
CA ILE A 7 -16.82 -10.28 -0.24
C ILE A 7 -16.12 -11.51 0.32
N ILE A 8 -14.78 -11.51 0.36
CA ILE A 8 -13.99 -12.57 1.01
C ILE A 8 -14.42 -12.72 2.47
N ARG A 9 -14.60 -11.60 3.18
CA ARG A 9 -15.06 -11.63 4.56
C ARG A 9 -16.45 -12.26 4.67
N TYR A 10 -17.43 -11.77 3.91
CA TYR A 10 -18.80 -12.29 3.93
C TYR A 10 -18.84 -13.80 3.64
N THR A 11 -18.19 -14.22 2.56
CA THR A 11 -18.15 -15.64 2.14
C THR A 11 -17.42 -16.54 3.13
N SER A 12 -16.42 -16.02 3.86
CA SER A 12 -15.76 -16.77 4.94
C SER A 12 -16.63 -16.98 6.19
N GLN A 13 -17.75 -16.27 6.30
CA GLN A 13 -18.65 -16.30 7.46
C GLN A 13 -19.98 -17.00 7.20
N CYS A 14 -20.36 -17.09 5.93
CA CYS A 14 -21.62 -17.70 5.52
C CYS A 14 -21.39 -19.11 4.96
N ARG A 15 -22.25 -20.05 5.36
CA ARG A 15 -22.44 -21.29 4.62
C ARG A 15 -23.49 -21.07 3.54
N PHE A 16 -23.21 -21.61 2.36
CA PHE A 16 -24.09 -21.56 1.20
C PHE A 16 -24.44 -22.99 0.77
N PRO A 17 -25.68 -23.25 0.32
CA PRO A 17 -25.99 -24.45 -0.46
C PRO A 17 -25.07 -24.57 -1.67
N ASP A 18 -24.75 -25.80 -2.12
CA ASP A 18 -23.76 -26.00 -3.19
C ASP A 18 -24.12 -25.29 -4.50
N ASN A 19 -25.40 -25.31 -4.88
CA ASN A 19 -25.87 -24.59 -6.07
C ASN A 19 -25.66 -23.07 -5.96
N ASP A 20 -26.00 -22.50 -4.80
CA ASP A 20 -25.81 -21.07 -4.55
C ASP A 20 -24.33 -20.69 -4.47
N TRP A 21 -23.50 -21.57 -3.89
CA TRP A 21 -22.05 -21.36 -3.86
C TRP A 21 -21.45 -21.29 -5.27
N GLN A 22 -21.91 -22.11 -6.22
CA GLN A 22 -21.45 -22.02 -7.61
C GLN A 22 -21.83 -20.68 -8.24
N LYS A 23 -23.01 -20.13 -7.94
CA LYS A 23 -23.43 -18.81 -8.40
C LYS A 23 -22.56 -17.70 -7.80
N VAL A 24 -22.25 -17.76 -6.50
CA VAL A 24 -21.33 -16.83 -5.83
C VAL A 24 -19.94 -16.88 -6.48
N LEU A 25 -19.41 -18.08 -6.77
CA LEU A 25 -18.14 -18.26 -7.46
C LEU A 25 -18.16 -17.68 -8.88
N ALA A 26 -19.23 -17.92 -9.63
CA ALA A 26 -19.39 -17.36 -10.98
C ALA A 26 -19.36 -15.83 -10.96
N TYR A 27 -20.15 -15.21 -10.06
CA TYR A 27 -20.15 -13.77 -9.85
C TYR A 27 -18.75 -13.22 -9.55
N CYS A 28 -18.03 -13.86 -8.62
CA CYS A 28 -16.70 -13.39 -8.21
C CYS A 28 -15.66 -13.54 -9.32
N ARG A 29 -15.72 -14.61 -10.13
CA ARG A 29 -14.82 -14.84 -11.27
C ARG A 29 -15.04 -13.79 -12.36
N GLU A 30 -16.30 -13.52 -12.68
CA GLU A 30 -16.66 -12.52 -13.69
C GLU A 30 -16.21 -11.11 -13.27
N ARG A 31 -16.47 -10.73 -12.01
CA ARG A 31 -16.19 -9.38 -11.52
C ARG A 31 -14.72 -9.11 -11.20
N PHE A 32 -14.03 -10.08 -10.58
CA PHE A 32 -12.69 -9.88 -10.01
C PHE A 32 -11.58 -10.67 -10.71
N LYS A 33 -11.86 -11.32 -11.85
CA LYS A 33 -10.87 -12.02 -12.70
C LYS A 33 -9.98 -13.03 -11.94
N GLY A 34 -10.54 -13.76 -10.96
CA GLY A 34 -9.85 -14.88 -10.31
C GLY A 34 -9.43 -14.70 -8.84
N GLY A 35 -10.26 -14.09 -8.00
CA GLY A 35 -10.06 -14.08 -6.54
C GLY A 35 -10.22 -15.47 -5.90
N LYS A 36 -9.31 -15.84 -4.98
CA LYS A 36 -9.44 -17.05 -4.15
C LYS A 36 -10.45 -16.81 -3.02
N ILE A 37 -11.74 -16.97 -3.33
CA ILE A 37 -12.79 -17.08 -2.30
C ILE A 37 -12.96 -18.55 -1.91
N HIS A 38 -13.04 -18.79 -0.61
CA HIS A 38 -13.12 -20.13 -0.03
C HIS A 38 -14.42 -20.29 0.74
N LYS A 39 -14.92 -21.52 0.81
CA LYS A 39 -16.05 -21.86 1.68
C LYS A 39 -15.66 -21.58 3.13
N ALA A 40 -16.62 -21.10 3.92
CA ALA A 40 -16.46 -20.94 5.36
C ALA A 40 -16.12 -22.30 6.02
N LEU A 41 -15.00 -22.36 6.73
CA LEU A 41 -14.64 -23.52 7.56
C LEU A 41 -15.48 -23.60 8.83
N SER A 42 -15.81 -22.44 9.40
CA SER A 42 -16.61 -22.31 10.62
C SER A 42 -17.63 -21.18 10.43
N PRO A 43 -18.73 -21.45 9.71
CA PRO A 43 -19.74 -20.44 9.40
C PRO A 43 -20.48 -19.97 10.65
N ILE A 44 -20.79 -18.69 10.70
CA ILE A 44 -21.58 -18.06 11.77
C ILE A 44 -23.01 -17.72 11.32
N SER A 45 -23.28 -17.82 10.01
CA SER A 45 -24.58 -17.62 9.38
C SER A 45 -24.77 -18.57 8.20
N GLU A 46 -26.01 -18.83 7.85
CA GLU A 46 -26.39 -19.40 6.55
C GLU A 46 -26.74 -18.24 5.60
N SER A 47 -26.48 -18.40 4.30
CA SER A 47 -26.87 -17.44 3.27
C SER A 47 -27.26 -18.15 1.97
N SER A 48 -28.29 -17.63 1.30
CA SER A 48 -28.58 -17.97 -0.10
C SER A 48 -27.86 -17.03 -1.07
N TYR A 49 -27.91 -17.35 -2.37
CA TYR A 49 -27.41 -16.45 -3.42
C TYR A 49 -28.20 -15.13 -3.46
N ASP A 50 -29.52 -15.15 -3.30
CA ASP A 50 -30.35 -13.94 -3.32
C ASP A 50 -30.04 -13.02 -2.12
N GLN A 51 -29.77 -13.59 -0.95
CA GLN A 51 -29.32 -12.84 0.23
C GLN A 51 -27.94 -12.21 0.01
N PHE A 52 -27.03 -12.92 -0.68
CA PHE A 52 -25.73 -12.38 -1.05
C PHE A 52 -25.87 -11.19 -2.02
N VAL A 53 -26.72 -11.29 -3.05
CA VAL A 53 -26.99 -10.19 -3.98
C VAL A 53 -27.63 -9.00 -3.25
N SER A 54 -28.65 -9.24 -2.42
CA SER A 54 -29.27 -8.18 -1.62
C SER A 54 -28.27 -7.46 -0.71
N TRP A 55 -27.35 -8.21 -0.09
CA TRP A 55 -26.26 -7.66 0.72
C TRP A 55 -25.24 -6.87 -0.11
N LEU A 56 -24.90 -7.32 -1.32
CA LEU A 56 -24.02 -6.58 -2.22
C LEU A 56 -24.58 -5.20 -2.57
N ASP A 57 -25.90 -5.14 -2.80
CA ASP A 57 -26.58 -3.93 -3.26
C ASP A 57 -26.81 -2.94 -2.12
N SER A 58 -27.30 -3.43 -0.98
CA SER A 58 -27.86 -2.57 0.09
C SER A 58 -27.26 -2.83 1.48
N GLY A 59 -26.53 -3.91 1.65
CA GLY A 59 -25.96 -4.30 2.94
C GLY A 59 -24.77 -3.47 3.38
N PHE A 60 -24.21 -3.80 4.54
CA PHE A 60 -22.95 -3.24 5.06
C PHE A 60 -21.82 -4.24 4.91
N GLY A 61 -20.65 -3.78 4.48
CA GLY A 61 -19.43 -4.58 4.40
C GLY A 61 -18.57 -4.33 5.64
N SER A 62 -17.66 -5.25 5.94
CA SER A 62 -16.63 -5.00 6.95
C SER A 62 -15.86 -3.71 6.63
N GLY A 63 -15.60 -2.91 7.65
CA GLY A 63 -14.96 -1.61 7.52
C GLY A 63 -15.91 -0.45 7.14
N ASP A 64 -17.17 -0.72 6.76
CA ASP A 64 -18.13 0.37 6.52
C ASP A 64 -18.32 1.20 7.80
N LEU A 65 -18.32 2.53 7.66
CA LEU A 65 -18.56 3.47 8.76
C LEU A 65 -20.04 3.79 8.86
N VAL A 66 -20.60 3.60 10.05
CA VAL A 66 -22.05 3.68 10.28
C VAL A 66 -22.39 4.48 11.52
N SER A 67 -23.56 5.09 11.52
CA SER A 67 -24.26 5.51 12.72
C SER A 67 -25.20 4.39 13.20
N TYR A 68 -25.36 4.28 14.52
CA TYR A 68 -26.32 3.39 15.15
C TYR A 68 -27.01 4.15 16.30
N GLY A 69 -28.14 4.78 16.01
CA GLY A 69 -28.75 5.71 16.97
C GLY A 69 -27.88 6.96 17.17
N LYS A 70 -27.39 7.19 18.39
CA LYS A 70 -26.52 8.33 18.73
C LYS A 70 -25.01 8.01 18.64
N THR A 71 -24.63 6.75 18.45
CA THR A 71 -23.23 6.34 18.27
C THR A 71 -22.86 6.30 16.78
N MET A 72 -21.56 6.36 16.51
CA MET A 72 -20.94 5.97 15.24
C MET A 72 -19.96 4.84 15.46
N GLY A 73 -19.70 4.02 14.45
CA GLY A 73 -18.77 2.90 14.58
C GLY A 73 -18.42 2.26 13.26
N VAL A 74 -17.57 1.25 13.35
CA VAL A 74 -17.02 0.51 12.21
C VAL A 74 -17.65 -0.87 12.17
N ILE A 75 -18.27 -1.22 11.05
CA ILE A 75 -18.83 -2.55 10.84
C ILE A 75 -17.72 -3.59 10.87
N GLY A 76 -17.91 -4.60 11.72
CA GLY A 76 -17.06 -5.77 11.75
C GLY A 76 -17.62 -6.85 10.84
N ASP A 77 -18.58 -7.58 11.37
CA ASP A 77 -19.25 -8.68 10.71
C ASP A 77 -20.64 -8.19 10.26
N CYS A 78 -21.09 -8.57 9.07
CA CYS A 78 -22.44 -8.27 8.59
C CYS A 78 -22.92 -9.40 7.70
N THR A 79 -23.71 -10.29 8.28
CA THR A 79 -24.30 -11.48 7.66
C THR A 79 -25.81 -11.46 7.91
N PRO A 80 -26.61 -12.36 7.29
CA PRO A 80 -28.04 -12.42 7.55
C PRO A 80 -28.41 -12.60 9.03
N LYS A 81 -27.59 -13.32 9.80
CA LYS A 81 -27.82 -13.60 11.22
C LYS A 81 -27.14 -12.63 12.18
N VAL A 82 -25.95 -12.14 11.82
CA VAL A 82 -25.05 -11.44 12.75
C VAL A 82 -24.53 -10.16 12.12
N THR A 83 -24.76 -9.04 12.80
CA THR A 83 -24.10 -7.76 12.52
C THR A 83 -23.39 -7.25 13.77
N THR A 84 -22.13 -6.86 13.64
CA THR A 84 -21.31 -6.34 14.74
C THR A 84 -20.61 -5.04 14.37
N LEU A 85 -20.35 -4.22 15.39
CA LEU A 85 -19.35 -3.15 15.31
C LEU A 85 -18.05 -3.64 15.95
N ILE A 86 -16.90 -3.40 15.34
CA ILE A 86 -15.58 -3.73 15.90
C ILE A 86 -15.00 -2.61 16.74
N ALA A 87 -15.47 -1.39 16.50
CA ALA A 87 -15.22 -0.22 17.31
C ALA A 87 -16.40 0.74 17.16
N TYR A 88 -16.66 1.53 18.20
CA TYR A 88 -17.75 2.49 18.23
C TYR A 88 -17.45 3.63 19.20
N CYS A 89 -18.09 4.77 19.03
CA CYS A 89 -18.02 5.87 19.99
C CYS A 89 -19.10 5.72 21.06
N ASP A 90 -18.76 5.85 22.34
CA ASP A 90 -19.79 5.95 23.37
C ASP A 90 -20.59 7.28 23.28
N TYR A 91 -21.50 7.50 24.23
CA TYR A 91 -22.32 8.72 24.27
C TYR A 91 -21.52 9.99 24.55
N GLU A 92 -20.31 9.86 25.11
CA GLU A 92 -19.39 10.96 25.37
C GLU A 92 -18.45 11.21 24.18
N GLY A 93 -18.52 10.37 23.14
CA GLY A 93 -17.70 10.49 21.94
C GLY A 93 -16.32 9.82 22.07
N ASN A 94 -16.10 9.01 23.11
CA ASN A 94 -14.87 8.24 23.28
C ASN A 94 -14.88 7.01 22.39
N LEU A 95 -13.77 6.73 21.70
CA LEU A 95 -13.63 5.51 20.92
C LEU A 95 -13.47 4.29 21.83
N ILE A 96 -14.37 3.33 21.68
CA ILE A 96 -14.35 2.02 22.32
C ILE A 96 -13.94 0.96 21.29
N VAL A 97 -12.79 0.33 21.50
CA VAL A 97 -12.28 -0.77 20.65
C VAL A 97 -12.73 -2.10 21.23
N LYS A 98 -14.02 -2.43 21.01
CA LYS A 98 -14.62 -3.69 21.46
C LYS A 98 -15.72 -4.11 20.51
N LYS A 99 -15.85 -5.42 20.29
CA LYS A 99 -16.97 -5.97 19.53
C LYS A 99 -18.30 -5.71 20.24
N MET A 100 -19.28 -5.17 19.52
CA MET A 100 -20.65 -4.98 19.96
C MET A 100 -21.61 -5.58 18.94
N ASN A 101 -22.56 -6.41 19.39
CA ASN A 101 -23.63 -6.93 18.55
C ASN A 101 -24.66 -5.82 18.28
N VAL A 102 -25.02 -5.64 17.02
CA VAL A 102 -26.09 -4.71 16.61
C VAL A 102 -27.42 -5.43 16.76
N GLN A 103 -28.28 -4.92 17.64
CA GLN A 103 -29.58 -5.53 17.93
C GLN A 103 -30.62 -5.27 16.82
N ASN A 104 -30.61 -4.08 16.23
CA ASN A 104 -31.53 -3.72 15.14
C ASN A 104 -30.77 -3.11 13.97
N VAL A 105 -30.49 -3.95 12.97
CA VAL A 105 -29.71 -3.60 11.77
C VAL A 105 -30.36 -2.47 10.96
N LEU A 106 -31.70 -2.35 10.98
CA LEU A 106 -32.43 -1.29 10.26
C LEU A 106 -32.15 0.12 10.79
N ARG A 107 -31.58 0.24 12.01
CA ARG A 107 -31.17 1.53 12.58
C ARG A 107 -29.79 1.97 12.09
N LEU A 108 -29.04 1.11 11.38
CA LEU A 108 -27.75 1.47 10.83
C LEU A 108 -27.93 2.38 9.62
N LYS A 109 -27.15 3.45 9.59
CA LYS A 109 -27.05 4.33 8.41
C LYS A 109 -25.58 4.58 8.13
N ARG A 110 -25.20 4.65 6.86
CA ARG A 110 -23.86 5.11 6.48
C ARG A 110 -23.62 6.51 7.04
N LEU A 111 -22.41 6.76 7.53
CA LEU A 111 -22.00 8.12 7.89
C LEU A 111 -21.83 8.95 6.62
N ASP A 112 -22.10 10.24 6.74
CA ASP A 112 -21.65 11.25 5.77
C ASP A 112 -20.12 11.42 5.82
N ASP A 113 -19.57 12.20 4.89
CA ASP A 113 -18.12 12.38 4.76
C ASP A 113 -17.48 13.07 5.97
N GLU A 114 -18.19 14.01 6.59
CA GLU A 114 -17.69 14.75 7.75
C GLU A 114 -17.54 13.83 8.97
N ARG A 115 -18.61 13.09 9.31
CA ARG A 115 -18.60 12.14 10.42
C ARG A 115 -17.71 10.94 10.14
N SER A 116 -17.59 10.54 8.87
CA SER A 116 -16.63 9.52 8.45
C SER A 116 -15.19 9.98 8.73
N ARG A 117 -14.85 11.24 8.41
CA ARG A 117 -13.53 11.82 8.69
C ARG A 117 -13.27 11.91 10.20
N GLU A 118 -14.27 12.34 10.97
CA GLU A 118 -14.18 12.42 12.42
C GLU A 118 -13.88 11.05 13.06
N LEU A 119 -14.63 10.01 12.66
CA LEU A 119 -14.42 8.66 13.18
C LEU A 119 -13.05 8.09 12.77
N LYS A 120 -12.65 8.27 11.50
CA LYS A 120 -11.33 7.85 11.03
C LYS A 120 -10.21 8.54 11.80
N LYS A 121 -10.33 9.84 12.06
CA LYS A 121 -9.39 10.61 12.88
C LYS A 121 -9.29 10.06 14.30
N LYS A 122 -10.41 9.81 14.99
CA LYS A 122 -10.41 9.21 16.33
C LYS A 122 -9.74 7.83 16.37
N ILE A 123 -9.94 7.01 15.34
CA ILE A 123 -9.31 5.69 15.22
C ILE A 123 -7.79 5.83 15.00
N TYR A 124 -7.39 6.73 14.10
CA TYR A 124 -5.99 7.00 13.78
C TYR A 124 -5.22 7.57 14.98
N GLU A 125 -5.79 8.56 15.68
CA GLU A 125 -5.21 9.17 16.89
C GLU A 125 -5.05 8.17 18.05
N ARG A 126 -5.85 7.11 18.06
CA ARG A 126 -5.71 5.98 18.99
C ARG A 126 -4.70 4.93 18.53
N GLY A 127 -4.02 5.16 17.41
CA GLY A 127 -2.95 4.29 16.89
C GLY A 127 -3.45 3.10 16.08
N PHE A 128 -4.64 3.18 15.48
CA PHE A 128 -5.23 2.07 14.73
C PHE A 128 -5.52 2.36 13.23
N ASP A 129 -5.43 1.31 12.41
CA ASP A 129 -5.93 1.19 11.04
C ASP A 129 -7.14 0.24 10.99
N ILE A 130 -8.05 0.45 10.04
CA ILE A 130 -9.21 -0.41 9.79
C ILE A 130 -8.84 -1.45 8.73
N VAL A 131 -8.82 -2.73 9.12
CA VAL A 131 -8.56 -3.83 8.19
C VAL A 131 -9.85 -4.56 7.86
N ALA A 132 -10.49 -4.14 6.76
CA ALA A 132 -11.77 -4.68 6.29
C ALA A 132 -11.74 -6.20 6.09
N ARG A 133 -10.66 -6.75 5.49
CA ARG A 133 -10.54 -8.18 5.19
C ARG A 133 -10.74 -9.09 6.41
N ASN A 134 -10.23 -8.65 7.56
CA ASN A 134 -10.26 -9.42 8.80
C ASN A 134 -11.27 -8.87 9.81
N ALA A 135 -11.98 -7.79 9.49
CA ALA A 135 -12.90 -7.09 10.38
C ALA A 135 -12.25 -6.76 11.74
N LYS A 136 -11.08 -6.12 11.71
CA LYS A 136 -10.30 -5.78 12.90
C LYS A 136 -9.70 -4.38 12.79
N LEU A 137 -9.41 -3.81 13.95
CA LEU A 137 -8.44 -2.73 14.05
C LEU A 137 -7.05 -3.33 14.23
N SER A 138 -6.08 -2.85 13.45
CA SER A 138 -4.66 -3.20 13.60
C SER A 138 -3.88 -1.97 14.05
N GLU A 139 -2.77 -2.15 14.74
CA GLU A 139 -1.88 -1.04 15.04
C GLU A 139 -1.38 -0.37 13.76
N LEU A 140 -1.19 0.96 13.81
CA LEU A 140 -0.60 1.71 12.72
C LEU A 140 0.82 1.22 12.44
N TYR A 141 1.11 0.97 11.17
CA TYR A 141 2.48 0.71 10.75
C TYR A 141 3.29 2.01 10.81
N ILE A 142 4.38 1.99 11.57
CA ILE A 142 5.34 3.10 11.64
C ILE A 142 6.43 2.86 10.59
N PRO A 143 6.52 3.71 9.56
CA PRO A 143 7.49 3.51 8.49
C PRO A 143 8.91 3.80 8.98
N LYS A 144 9.87 3.03 8.45
CA LYS A 144 11.31 3.27 8.67
C LYS A 144 11.88 4.07 7.50
N LYS A 145 12.84 4.95 7.79
CA LYS A 145 13.58 5.68 6.75
C LYS A 145 14.15 4.70 5.71
N ASN A 146 14.02 5.06 4.43
CA ASN A 146 14.40 4.31 3.24
C ASN A 146 13.58 3.03 2.98
N PHE A 147 12.48 2.79 3.69
CA PHE A 147 11.59 1.65 3.41
C PHE A 147 10.48 2.05 2.44
N TYR A 148 10.04 1.06 1.67
CA TYR A 148 8.91 1.19 0.76
C TYR A 148 7.60 1.10 1.52
N VAL A 149 6.73 2.07 1.27
CA VAL A 149 5.42 2.17 1.93
C VAL A 149 4.33 2.41 0.89
N THR A 150 3.13 1.98 1.21
CA THR A 150 1.93 2.27 0.44
C THR A 150 0.94 3.12 1.24
N LEU A 151 0.14 3.88 0.50
CA LEU A 151 -0.86 4.80 1.02
C LEU A 151 -2.18 4.67 0.24
N GLY A 152 -3.28 4.77 0.97
CA GLY A 152 -4.65 4.73 0.45
C GLY A 152 -5.36 3.40 0.66
N ASP A 153 -6.63 3.37 0.28
CA ASP A 153 -7.47 2.18 0.35
C ASP A 153 -7.48 1.47 -1.01
N SER A 154 -7.20 0.16 -0.99
CA SER A 154 -7.00 -0.67 -2.19
C SER A 154 -8.31 -1.01 -2.91
N GLU A 155 -9.36 -0.20 -2.75
CA GLU A 155 -10.71 -0.66 -3.06
C GLU A 155 -10.86 -1.00 -4.54
N TYR A 156 -10.25 -0.26 -5.47
CA TYR A 156 -10.35 -0.53 -6.92
C TYR A 156 -9.17 -0.01 -7.78
N GLY A 157 -7.98 0.20 -7.21
CA GLY A 157 -6.85 0.75 -7.96
C GLY A 157 -5.50 0.48 -7.33
N ASP A 158 -4.44 0.82 -8.06
CA ASP A 158 -3.09 0.79 -7.51
C ASP A 158 -2.97 1.82 -6.38
N LEU A 159 -2.45 1.38 -5.22
CA LEU A 159 -2.17 2.26 -4.09
C LEU A 159 -1.12 3.31 -4.49
N SER A 160 -1.01 4.39 -3.73
CA SER A 160 0.21 5.21 -3.86
C SER A 160 1.36 4.45 -3.23
N VAL A 161 2.57 4.55 -3.80
CA VAL A 161 3.77 3.87 -3.29
C VAL A 161 4.93 4.85 -3.25
N GLY A 162 5.73 4.81 -2.19
CA GLY A 162 6.91 5.64 -2.09
C GLY A 162 7.98 5.06 -1.18
N ILE A 163 9.18 5.62 -1.27
CA ILE A 163 10.29 5.34 -0.34
C ILE A 163 10.29 6.43 0.71
N TYR A 164 9.91 6.07 1.93
CA TYR A 164 9.71 7.00 3.03
C TYR A 164 11.04 7.53 3.58
N LEU A 165 11.10 8.82 3.94
CA LEU A 165 12.27 9.45 4.56
C LEU A 165 11.97 9.88 5.99
N GLU A 166 11.01 10.78 6.17
CA GLU A 166 10.67 11.39 7.46
C GLU A 166 9.25 12.01 7.48
N SER A 167 8.84 12.50 8.66
CA SER A 167 7.57 13.22 8.84
C SER A 167 7.76 14.51 9.62
N ASN A 168 6.93 15.50 9.31
CA ASN A 168 6.69 16.69 10.11
C ASN A 168 5.17 16.91 10.23
N GLY A 169 4.59 16.48 11.35
CA GLY A 169 3.14 16.46 11.52
C GLY A 169 2.47 15.55 10.49
N CYS A 170 1.49 16.08 9.75
CA CYS A 170 0.79 15.38 8.66
C CYS A 170 1.53 15.44 7.31
N SER A 171 2.68 16.10 7.24
CA SER A 171 3.49 16.17 6.01
C SER A 171 4.59 15.10 6.06
N HIS A 172 4.69 14.30 5.01
CA HIS A 172 5.63 13.18 4.94
C HIS A 172 6.54 13.31 3.73
N HIS A 173 7.83 13.10 3.94
CA HIS A 173 8.86 13.23 2.92
C HIS A 173 9.18 11.87 2.29
N PHE A 174 9.27 11.84 0.96
CA PHE A 174 9.59 10.65 0.18
C PHE A 174 10.72 10.93 -0.79
N SER A 175 11.66 9.99 -0.94
CA SER A 175 12.71 10.11 -1.96
C SER A 175 12.17 9.90 -3.38
N ALA A 176 11.16 9.06 -3.52
CA ALA A 176 10.29 8.97 -4.68
C ALA A 176 8.89 8.57 -4.24
N PHE A 177 7.89 9.14 -4.90
CA PHE A 177 6.48 8.88 -4.64
C PHE A 177 5.72 8.74 -5.95
N LEU A 178 5.08 7.60 -6.16
CA LEU A 178 4.18 7.33 -7.26
C LEU A 178 2.75 7.33 -6.73
N ASN A 179 1.97 8.34 -7.11
CA ASN A 179 0.59 8.43 -6.65
C ASN A 179 -0.32 7.43 -7.38
N LYS A 180 -1.55 7.25 -6.87
CA LYS A 180 -2.57 6.37 -7.45
C LYS A 180 -2.94 6.66 -8.91
N ASN A 181 -2.68 7.88 -9.39
CA ASN A 181 -2.95 8.30 -10.77
C ASN A 181 -1.74 8.05 -11.70
N GLY A 182 -0.66 7.44 -11.19
CA GLY A 182 0.55 7.14 -11.96
C GLY A 182 1.51 8.32 -12.13
N LYS A 183 1.28 9.45 -11.44
CA LYS A 183 2.22 10.58 -11.45
C LYS A 183 3.36 10.29 -10.47
N LEU A 184 4.58 10.31 -10.98
CA LEU A 184 5.81 10.20 -10.20
C LEU A 184 6.29 11.58 -9.75
N GLU A 185 6.65 11.69 -8.48
CA GLU A 185 7.24 12.87 -7.86
C GLU A 185 8.51 12.41 -7.13
N MET A 186 9.64 13.05 -7.42
CA MET A 186 10.93 12.75 -6.79
C MET A 186 11.16 13.74 -5.66
N ASP A 187 11.77 13.29 -4.57
CA ASP A 187 12.16 14.13 -3.41
C ASP A 187 11.07 15.12 -2.99
N CYS A 188 9.92 14.60 -2.55
CA CYS A 188 8.71 15.39 -2.37
C CYS A 188 8.08 15.22 -0.98
N TRP A 189 7.42 16.28 -0.54
CA TRP A 189 6.58 16.28 0.65
C TRP A 189 5.12 16.10 0.25
N ILE A 190 4.45 15.12 0.87
CA ILE A 190 3.04 14.83 0.65
C ILE A 190 2.28 15.02 1.96
N GLU A 191 1.23 15.83 1.92
CA GLU A 191 0.34 16.02 3.04
C GLU A 191 -0.67 14.87 3.10
N ILE A 192 -0.67 14.15 4.22
CA ILE A 192 -1.44 12.92 4.42
C ILE A 192 -2.15 13.03 5.75
N GLU A 193 -3.45 13.32 5.70
CA GLU A 193 -4.28 13.40 6.91
C GLU A 193 -4.88 12.03 7.23
N CYS A 194 -4.65 11.54 8.45
CA CYS A 194 -5.30 10.36 9.04
C CYS A 194 -5.34 9.12 8.13
N THR A 195 -4.37 8.97 7.23
CA THR A 195 -4.27 7.84 6.31
C THR A 195 -3.10 6.96 6.74
N PRO A 196 -3.36 5.71 7.16
CA PRO A 196 -2.31 4.79 7.59
C PRO A 196 -1.33 4.43 6.49
N PHE A 197 -0.06 4.32 6.85
CA PHE A 197 0.95 3.65 6.04
C PHE A 197 0.75 2.14 6.09
N ARG A 198 1.14 1.46 5.01
CA ARG A 198 1.27 -0.01 4.98
C ARG A 198 2.59 -0.39 4.33
N PRO A 199 3.18 -1.55 4.67
CA PRO A 199 4.33 -2.06 3.93
C PRO A 199 3.99 -2.22 2.45
N ALA A 200 4.90 -1.82 1.55
CA ALA A 200 4.70 -2.04 0.13
C ALA A 200 4.88 -3.52 -0.24
N THR A 201 4.06 -4.02 -1.16
CA THR A 201 4.26 -5.36 -1.74
C THR A 201 5.33 -5.33 -2.81
N GLU A 202 5.83 -6.50 -3.21
CA GLU A 202 6.79 -6.61 -4.32
C GLU A 202 6.26 -6.00 -5.62
N LYS A 203 4.96 -6.17 -5.90
CA LYS A 203 4.29 -5.55 -7.05
C LYS A 203 4.31 -4.02 -6.97
N ASP A 204 4.08 -3.45 -5.78
CA ASP A 204 4.13 -2.00 -5.59
C ASP A 204 5.53 -1.45 -5.80
N ILE A 205 6.53 -2.16 -5.26
CA ILE A 205 7.96 -1.82 -5.41
C ILE A 205 8.34 -1.85 -6.89
N GLN A 206 8.01 -2.93 -7.61
CA GLN A 206 8.28 -3.06 -9.05
C GLN A 206 7.64 -1.91 -9.85
N ARG A 207 6.40 -1.52 -9.52
CA ARG A 207 5.71 -0.43 -10.19
C ARG A 207 6.38 0.92 -9.96
N LEU A 208 6.84 1.21 -8.73
CA LEU A 208 7.61 2.41 -8.43
C LEU A 208 8.91 2.45 -9.26
N HIS A 209 9.68 1.35 -9.25
CA HIS A 209 10.95 1.26 -9.98
C HIS A 209 10.77 1.39 -11.50
N GLN A 210 9.70 0.82 -12.05
CA GLN A 210 9.37 1.00 -13.46
C GLN A 210 9.08 2.46 -13.78
N ALA A 211 8.30 3.15 -12.93
CA ALA A 211 7.99 4.56 -13.12
C ALA A 211 9.24 5.45 -13.02
N THR A 212 10.11 5.20 -12.04
CA THR A 212 11.37 5.94 -11.88
C THR A 212 12.31 5.69 -13.06
N SER A 213 12.44 4.44 -13.51
CA SER A 213 13.26 4.08 -14.67
C SER A 213 12.76 4.74 -15.96
N ASN A 214 11.44 4.73 -16.20
CA ASN A 214 10.83 5.41 -17.35
C ASN A 214 11.06 6.93 -17.32
N ALA A 215 11.14 7.52 -16.13
CA ALA A 215 11.48 8.93 -15.92
C ALA A 215 13.01 9.20 -15.96
N GLY A 216 13.83 8.17 -16.24
CA GLY A 216 15.28 8.27 -16.35
C GLY A 216 16.00 8.32 -15.01
N TRP A 217 15.46 7.68 -13.98
CA TRP A 217 16.08 7.56 -12.65
C TRP A 217 16.41 6.09 -12.32
N SER A 218 17.56 5.89 -11.69
CA SER A 218 17.97 4.60 -11.14
C SER A 218 18.14 4.72 -9.63
N PHE A 219 17.71 3.70 -8.89
CA PHE A 219 17.87 3.65 -7.44
C PHE A 219 19.25 3.09 -7.08
N ASN A 220 20.09 3.88 -6.41
CA ASN A 220 21.33 3.41 -5.82
C ASN A 220 21.04 2.84 -4.42
N GLY A 221 21.04 1.50 -4.31
CA GLY A 221 20.77 0.81 -3.05
C GLY A 221 21.84 0.99 -1.96
N ARG A 222 23.05 1.46 -2.30
CA ARG A 222 24.13 1.71 -1.33
C ARG A 222 23.91 3.03 -0.59
N THR A 223 23.51 4.06 -1.32
CA THR A 223 23.25 5.39 -0.78
C THR A 223 21.78 5.62 -0.45
N ASN A 224 20.87 4.72 -0.85
CA ASN A 224 19.42 4.87 -0.79
C ASN A 224 18.90 6.13 -1.50
N THR A 225 19.55 6.52 -2.60
CA THR A 225 19.20 7.72 -3.37
C THR A 225 18.89 7.37 -4.81
N PHE A 226 17.97 8.13 -5.42
CA PHE A 226 17.77 8.08 -6.86
C PHE A 226 18.80 8.97 -7.56
N ILE A 227 19.46 8.42 -8.58
CA ILE A 227 20.38 9.13 -9.46
C ILE A 227 19.78 9.16 -10.86
N LYS A 228 19.97 10.26 -11.58
CA LYS A 228 19.55 10.31 -13.00
C LYS A 228 20.38 9.29 -13.77
N MET A 229 19.70 8.43 -14.52
CA MET A 229 20.37 7.53 -15.45
C MET A 229 21.09 8.37 -16.50
N PRO A 230 22.39 8.12 -16.73
CA PRO A 230 23.07 8.70 -17.87
C PRO A 230 22.36 8.28 -19.15
N LYS A 231 22.04 9.24 -20.01
CA LYS A 231 21.55 8.94 -21.36
C LYS A 231 22.72 8.45 -22.20
N ARG A 232 22.71 7.19 -22.61
CA ARG A 232 23.74 6.61 -23.50
C ARG A 232 23.97 7.52 -24.71
N GLY A 233 25.23 7.87 -24.97
CA GLY A 233 25.62 8.61 -26.18
C GLY A 233 25.30 10.10 -26.21
N HIS A 234 24.96 10.71 -25.07
CA HIS A 234 24.66 12.15 -24.98
C HIS A 234 25.71 12.97 -24.23
N ASN A 235 26.99 12.86 -24.60
CA ASN A 235 28.05 13.76 -24.12
C ASN A 235 28.16 13.88 -22.59
N ASN A 236 27.68 12.89 -21.84
CA ASN A 236 27.74 12.94 -20.38
C ASN A 236 29.20 12.93 -19.94
N VAL A 237 29.53 13.81 -19.01
CA VAL A 237 30.81 13.76 -18.31
C VAL A 237 30.63 12.83 -17.11
N TYR A 238 31.39 11.75 -17.08
CA TYR A 238 31.23 10.68 -16.09
C TYR A 238 32.59 10.23 -15.57
N TRP A 239 32.59 9.69 -14.35
CA TRP A 239 33.72 9.09 -13.69
C TRP A 239 33.66 7.57 -13.83
N TYR A 240 34.81 6.92 -13.96
CA TYR A 240 34.92 5.46 -13.90
C TYR A 240 36.23 5.07 -13.24
N MET A 241 36.28 3.86 -12.70
CA MET A 241 37.51 3.27 -12.17
C MET A 241 38.27 2.57 -13.31
N ASN A 242 39.50 2.98 -13.57
CA ASN A 242 40.35 2.33 -14.56
C ASN A 242 40.98 1.02 -14.01
N ASP A 243 41.70 0.30 -14.86
CA ASP A 243 42.37 -0.96 -14.49
C ASP A 243 43.49 -0.77 -13.44
N ARG A 244 43.90 0.48 -13.19
CA ARG A 244 44.85 0.88 -12.14
C ARG A 244 44.16 1.24 -10.81
N PHE A 245 42.84 1.08 -10.71
CA PHE A 245 42.03 1.45 -9.54
C PHE A 245 42.11 2.93 -9.20
N GLU A 246 42.16 3.77 -10.23
CA GLU A 246 42.10 5.22 -10.16
C GLU A 246 40.76 5.69 -10.73
N ILE A 247 40.18 6.71 -10.11
CA ILE A 247 38.97 7.36 -10.61
C ILE A 247 39.36 8.35 -11.70
N VAL A 248 38.83 8.15 -12.91
CA VAL A 248 39.14 8.90 -14.11
C VAL A 248 37.87 9.50 -14.68
N LEU A 249 37.95 10.76 -15.11
CA LEU A 249 36.87 11.45 -15.81
C LEU A 249 36.93 11.18 -17.31
N ASP A 250 35.79 10.94 -17.93
CA ASP A 250 35.66 10.73 -19.36
C ASP A 250 34.35 11.34 -19.87
N LYS A 251 34.23 11.50 -21.19
CA LYS A 251 33.04 12.08 -21.83
C LYS A 251 32.43 11.07 -22.79
N ASP A 252 31.19 10.68 -22.52
CA ASP A 252 30.48 9.65 -23.28
C ASP A 252 30.10 10.16 -24.67
N ASN A 253 30.78 9.62 -25.68
CA ASN A 253 30.51 9.89 -27.09
C ASN A 253 29.64 8.81 -27.77
N GLY A 254 29.07 7.88 -27.01
CA GLY A 254 28.26 6.78 -27.52
C GLY A 254 29.05 5.58 -28.05
N SER A 255 30.38 5.60 -27.95
CA SER A 255 31.20 4.44 -28.34
C SER A 255 30.92 3.20 -27.48
N LYS A 256 31.20 2.03 -28.04
CA LYS A 256 31.01 0.72 -27.39
C LYS A 256 31.65 0.65 -26.00
N LYS A 257 32.81 1.27 -25.82
CA LYS A 257 33.55 1.30 -24.55
C LYS A 257 32.76 1.99 -23.42
N HIS A 258 32.03 3.07 -23.73
CA HIS A 258 31.19 3.74 -22.75
C HIS A 258 30.00 2.87 -22.37
N THR A 259 29.38 2.20 -23.35
CA THR A 259 28.30 1.24 -23.12
C THR A 259 28.77 0.07 -22.25
N GLU A 260 29.94 -0.50 -22.52
CA GLU A 260 30.51 -1.60 -21.72
C GLU A 260 30.77 -1.18 -20.26
N ARG A 261 31.31 0.03 -20.04
CA ARG A 261 31.52 0.58 -18.69
C ARG A 261 30.19 0.82 -17.95
N TYR A 262 29.20 1.33 -18.67
CA TYR A 262 27.86 1.53 -18.14
C TYR A 262 27.21 0.20 -17.73
N ASP A 263 27.26 -0.80 -18.60
CA ASP A 263 26.68 -2.13 -18.37
C ASP A 263 27.40 -2.89 -17.25
N ALA A 264 28.70 -2.63 -17.06
CA ALA A 264 29.49 -3.17 -15.95
C ALA A 264 29.27 -2.45 -14.61
N GLY A 265 28.44 -1.41 -14.54
CA GLY A 265 28.24 -0.61 -13.34
C GLY A 265 29.46 0.26 -12.96
N ASN A 266 30.37 0.49 -13.91
CA ASN A 266 31.58 1.31 -13.75
C ASN A 266 31.41 2.66 -14.49
N TYR A 267 30.30 3.35 -14.21
CA TYR A 267 29.93 4.61 -14.84
C TYR A 267 29.18 5.47 -13.81
N PHE A 268 29.88 6.47 -13.26
CA PHE A 268 29.41 7.29 -12.14
C PHE A 268 29.23 8.73 -12.59
N LEU A 269 28.08 9.33 -12.33
CA LEU A 269 27.87 10.76 -12.64
C LEU A 269 28.34 11.68 -11.51
N ASP A 270 28.63 11.12 -10.34
CA ASP A 270 29.13 11.82 -9.17
C ASP A 270 30.53 11.29 -8.79
N ASN A 271 31.48 12.20 -8.56
CA ASN A 271 32.85 11.83 -8.16
C ASN A 271 32.87 11.12 -6.79
N THR A 272 32.00 11.53 -5.86
CA THR A 272 31.86 10.94 -4.52
C THR A 272 31.42 9.48 -4.63
N GLU A 273 30.48 9.18 -5.52
CA GLU A 273 30.03 7.81 -5.79
C GLU A 273 31.19 6.95 -6.33
N ALA A 274 31.94 7.50 -7.28
CA ALA A 274 33.12 6.83 -7.82
C ALA A 274 34.17 6.54 -6.73
N LEU A 275 34.43 7.50 -5.85
CA LEU A 275 35.36 7.35 -4.72
C LEU A 275 34.89 6.30 -3.70
N LEU A 276 33.60 6.26 -3.38
CA LEU A 276 33.01 5.25 -2.50
C LEU A 276 33.11 3.85 -3.11
N PHE A 277 32.80 3.72 -4.41
CA PHE A 277 32.96 2.47 -5.13
C PHE A 277 34.42 1.99 -5.12
N MET A 278 35.37 2.88 -5.40
CA MET A 278 36.81 2.57 -5.34
C MET A 278 37.22 2.10 -3.93
N LYS A 279 36.73 2.74 -2.87
CA LYS A 279 37.00 2.34 -1.49
C LYS A 279 36.50 0.92 -1.21
N GLU A 280 35.29 0.59 -1.63
CA GLU A 280 34.73 -0.76 -1.47
C GLU A 280 35.53 -1.81 -2.22
N VAL A 281 35.89 -1.56 -3.48
CA VAL A 281 36.67 -2.51 -4.27
C VAL A 281 38.07 -2.74 -3.67
N ARG A 282 38.70 -1.69 -3.14
CA ARG A 282 39.97 -1.81 -2.40
C ARG A 282 39.82 -2.64 -1.13
N ASN A 283 38.73 -2.45 -0.39
CA ASN A 283 38.44 -3.24 0.81
C ASN A 283 38.21 -4.72 0.49
N MET A 284 37.48 -5.04 -0.58
CA MET A 284 37.29 -6.44 -1.02
C MET A 284 38.61 -7.11 -1.41
N ARG A 285 39.53 -6.36 -2.02
CA ARG A 285 40.81 -6.88 -2.49
C ARG A 285 41.85 -7.05 -1.38
N ASN A 286 41.81 -6.20 -0.36
CA ASN A 286 42.75 -6.25 0.76
C ASN A 286 42.37 -7.27 1.84
N GLY A 287 41.32 -8.08 1.62
CA GLY A 287 40.77 -9.00 2.62
C GLY A 287 39.96 -8.22 3.65
N GLY A 288 38.64 -8.36 3.59
CA GLY A 288 37.77 -7.83 4.63
C GLY A 288 38.18 -8.37 6.00
N VAL A 289 38.28 -7.45 6.98
CA VAL A 289 38.06 -7.78 8.38
C VAL A 289 36.55 -7.88 8.59
#